data_AF-A0A093BYE1-F1
#
_entry.id   AF-A0A093BYE1-F1
#
_cell.length_a   1.000
_cell.length_b   1.000
_cell.length_c   1.000
_cell.angle_alpha   90.00
_cell.angle_beta   90.00
_cell.angle_gamma   90.00
#
_symmetry.space_group_name_H-M   'P 1'
#
loop_
_entity.id
_entity.type
_entity.pdbx_description
1 polymer ?
#
loop_
_entity_poly.entity_id
_entity_poly.type
_entity_poly.pdbx_seq_one_letter_code
_entity_poly.pdbx_strand_id
1 'polypeptide(L)'
;LFQVVETNLVAFDCHWIIINEEINDADVQELVRRSIGRLTIIRQTFPVPQNISQRCFRGNHRISSSLCDPKDPFSQSMEISNLYIYDTVLLLANAFHKKLEDRKWHSMASLTCIRKNSKPWQGGRSMLETIKKGGVNGLTGELEFAENGGNPNVHFEILGTNYGEDLGRGIRKLGCWNPITGLNGSLTDRKLENNMRGVVLRVVTVLEEPFVMVSENVLGKPKKYQGFSIDVLEALATYLGFKYEIYVAPDHKYGSPQDDGSWNGLIGELVFKRADIGISALTITPDRENVVDFTTRYMDYSVGVLLRKAEKTVDMFACLAPFDLSLWACIAGTVLLVGLLVYLLNWLNPPRLQMGSMTSTTLYNSMWFVYGSFVQQGGEVPYTTLATRLMMGAWWLFALIVISSYTANLAAFLTITRIENSIQSLQDLSRQTDIPYGTVLDSAVYEHVRVKGMNPFERDSMYSQMWRMINRSNGSENNVMESTAGIQKVKYGNYAFVWDAAVLEYVAINDADCSFYTVGNTVADRGYGIALQHGSPYRDVFSQR
;
A
#
# COMPACT_ATOMS: atom_id res chain seq x y z
N LEU A 1 -20.28 -17.08 -21.34
CA LEU A 1 -18.86 -16.75 -21.66
C LEU A 1 -18.72 -15.34 -22.22
N PHE A 2 -19.34 -15.01 -23.36
CA PHE A 2 -19.31 -13.65 -23.93
C PHE A 2 -19.71 -12.53 -22.94
N GLN A 3 -20.79 -12.71 -22.18
CA GLN A 3 -21.20 -11.71 -21.17
C GLN A 3 -20.20 -11.53 -20.03
N VAL A 4 -19.48 -12.57 -19.60
CA VAL A 4 -18.47 -12.50 -18.51
C VAL A 4 -17.23 -11.74 -18.98
N VAL A 5 -16.88 -11.90 -20.25
CA VAL A 5 -15.80 -11.18 -20.90
C VAL A 5 -16.17 -9.72 -21.17
N GLU A 6 -17.41 -9.43 -21.59
CA GLU A 6 -17.90 -8.06 -21.78
C GLU A 6 -18.07 -7.27 -20.48
N THR A 7 -18.37 -7.95 -19.38
CA THR A 7 -18.58 -7.31 -18.07
C THR A 7 -17.29 -7.15 -17.25
N ASN A 8 -16.12 -7.44 -17.82
CA ASN A 8 -14.83 -7.38 -17.14
C ASN A 8 -14.75 -8.22 -15.84
N LEU A 9 -15.65 -9.20 -15.67
CA LEU A 9 -15.67 -10.08 -14.50
C LEU A 9 -14.48 -11.04 -14.47
N VAL A 10 -13.77 -11.21 -15.58
CA VAL A 10 -12.45 -11.89 -15.63
C VAL A 10 -11.33 -10.95 -15.14
N ALA A 11 -11.55 -10.36 -13.97
CA ALA A 11 -10.63 -9.44 -13.31
C ALA A 11 -9.35 -10.16 -12.84
N PHE A 12 -8.28 -9.39 -12.65
CA PHE A 12 -6.91 -9.85 -12.42
C PHE A 12 -6.71 -10.72 -11.16
N ASP A 13 -7.48 -10.45 -10.10
CA ASP A 13 -7.38 -11.18 -8.82
C ASP A 13 -8.21 -12.47 -8.79
N CYS A 14 -8.92 -12.80 -9.86
CA CYS A 14 -9.76 -13.98 -9.93
C CYS A 14 -9.08 -15.08 -10.75
N HIS A 15 -8.96 -16.27 -10.16
CA HIS A 15 -8.62 -17.49 -10.89
C HIS A 15 -9.91 -18.19 -11.31
N TRP A 16 -10.13 -18.29 -12.62
CA TRP A 16 -11.31 -18.95 -13.17
C TRP A 16 -10.97 -20.38 -13.59
N ILE A 17 -11.83 -21.31 -13.17
CA ILE A 17 -11.80 -22.70 -13.61
C ILE A 17 -13.04 -22.94 -14.48
N ILE A 18 -12.80 -23.25 -15.75
CA ILE A 18 -13.85 -23.50 -16.73
C ILE A 18 -13.85 -24.98 -17.04
N ILE A 19 -14.95 -25.63 -16.71
CA ILE A 19 -15.19 -27.05 -16.98
C ILE A 19 -16.21 -27.09 -18.10
N ASN A 20 -15.74 -27.34 -19.32
CA ASN A 20 -16.60 -27.51 -20.48
C ASN A 20 -16.02 -28.61 -21.36
N GLU A 21 -16.75 -29.72 -21.46
CA GLU A 21 -16.31 -30.90 -22.20
C GLU A 21 -16.14 -30.58 -23.69
N GLU A 22 -17.00 -29.73 -24.27
CA GLU A 22 -17.13 -29.49 -25.71
C GLU A 22 -16.39 -28.24 -26.22
N ILE A 23 -15.57 -27.58 -25.40
CA ILE A 23 -14.90 -26.34 -25.82
C ILE A 23 -13.81 -26.61 -26.88
N ASN A 24 -13.98 -26.02 -28.06
CA ASN A 24 -13.04 -26.18 -29.18
C ASN A 24 -11.80 -25.29 -29.04
N ASP A 25 -10.76 -25.55 -29.84
CA ASP A 25 -9.51 -24.79 -29.79
C ASP A 25 -9.68 -23.29 -30.10
N ALA A 26 -10.61 -22.92 -30.98
CA ALA A 26 -10.85 -21.54 -31.36
C ALA A 26 -11.47 -20.73 -30.22
N ASP A 27 -12.43 -21.32 -29.50
CA ASP A 27 -13.09 -20.73 -28.34
C ASP A 27 -12.13 -20.60 -27.16
N VAL A 28 -11.26 -21.61 -26.94
CA VAL A 28 -10.19 -21.54 -25.93
C VAL A 28 -9.22 -20.40 -26.27
N GLN A 29 -8.80 -20.26 -27.53
CA GLN A 29 -7.91 -19.18 -27.96
C GLN A 29 -8.55 -17.80 -27.80
N GLU A 30 -9.81 -17.64 -28.21
CA GLU A 30 -10.52 -16.36 -28.08
C GLU A 30 -10.75 -15.98 -26.62
N LEU A 31 -11.07 -16.96 -25.79
CA LEU A 31 -11.24 -16.78 -24.36
C LEU A 31 -9.93 -16.31 -23.71
N VAL A 32 -8.80 -16.96 -24.01
CA VAL A 32 -7.50 -16.59 -23.47
C VAL A 32 -7.03 -15.23 -23.98
N ARG A 33 -7.32 -14.91 -25.25
CA ARG A 33 -7.02 -13.60 -25.83
C ARG A 33 -7.76 -12.48 -25.09
N ARG A 34 -9.04 -12.68 -24.74
CA ARG A 34 -9.86 -11.66 -24.08
C ARG A 34 -9.74 -11.63 -22.55
N SER A 35 -9.38 -12.72 -21.89
CA SER A 35 -9.29 -12.81 -20.43
C SER A 35 -8.08 -12.10 -19.84
N ILE A 36 -8.27 -11.30 -18.79
CA ILE A 36 -7.18 -10.59 -18.09
C ILE A 36 -6.62 -11.45 -16.94
N GLY A 37 -7.48 -12.14 -16.19
CA GLY A 37 -7.09 -13.06 -15.09
C GLY A 37 -6.57 -14.43 -15.53
N ARG A 38 -6.14 -15.25 -14.54
CA ARG A 38 -5.67 -16.64 -14.75
C ARG A 38 -6.83 -17.56 -15.12
N LEU A 39 -6.67 -18.35 -16.17
CA LEU A 39 -7.66 -19.36 -16.58
C LEU A 39 -7.09 -20.77 -16.51
N THR A 40 -7.86 -21.68 -15.91
CA THR A 40 -7.70 -23.12 -16.06
C THR A 40 -8.91 -23.68 -16.79
N ILE A 41 -8.68 -24.35 -17.92
CA ILE A 41 -9.73 -24.92 -18.75
C ILE A 41 -9.60 -26.44 -18.71
N ILE A 42 -10.69 -27.12 -18.38
CA ILE A 42 -10.79 -28.58 -18.38
C ILE A 42 -11.75 -28.96 -19.48
N ARG A 43 -11.26 -29.73 -20.44
CA ARG A 43 -12.06 -30.26 -21.55
C ARG A 43 -11.78 -31.74 -21.78
N GLN A 44 -12.73 -32.41 -22.42
CA GLN A 44 -12.58 -33.81 -22.73
C GLN A 44 -11.68 -33.98 -23.96
N THR A 45 -10.82 -34.99 -23.94
CA THR A 45 -9.91 -35.30 -25.05
C THR A 45 -9.98 -36.78 -25.37
N PHE A 46 -9.75 -37.14 -26.63
CA PHE A 46 -9.78 -38.52 -27.09
C PHE A 46 -8.39 -38.95 -27.56
N PRO A 47 -7.89 -40.12 -27.13
CA PRO A 47 -6.57 -40.59 -27.51
C PRO A 47 -6.52 -40.88 -29.02
N VAL A 48 -5.76 -40.08 -29.77
CA VAL A 48 -5.56 -40.31 -31.20
C VAL A 48 -4.35 -41.23 -31.41
N PRO A 49 -4.47 -42.34 -32.16
CA PRO A 49 -3.34 -43.20 -32.48
C PRO A 49 -2.24 -42.43 -33.21
N GLN A 50 -0.99 -42.60 -32.77
CA GLN A 50 0.17 -41.94 -33.38
C GLN A 50 0.39 -42.40 -34.83
N ASN A 51 0.13 -43.68 -35.12
CA ASN A 51 0.26 -44.26 -36.45
C ASN A 51 -0.84 -43.81 -37.41
N ILE A 52 -0.45 -43.08 -38.46
CA ILE A 52 -1.36 -42.55 -39.50
C ILE A 52 -2.18 -43.66 -40.16
N SER A 53 -1.58 -44.83 -40.42
CA SER A 53 -2.25 -45.99 -41.03
C SER A 53 -3.31 -46.64 -40.13
N GLN A 54 -3.22 -46.44 -38.81
CA GLN A 54 -4.15 -46.96 -37.82
C GLN A 54 -5.18 -45.92 -37.37
N ARG A 55 -5.10 -44.65 -37.82
CA ARG A 55 -6.04 -43.59 -37.39
C ARG A 55 -7.47 -43.83 -37.86
N CYS A 56 -7.64 -44.34 -39.06
CA CYS A 56 -8.94 -44.59 -39.68
C CYS A 56 -9.30 -46.07 -39.75
N PHE A 57 -8.47 -46.94 -39.16
CA PHE A 57 -8.70 -48.38 -39.11
C PHE A 57 -8.67 -48.84 -37.66
N ARG A 58 -9.74 -49.49 -37.21
CA ARG A 58 -9.88 -50.07 -35.87
C ARG A 58 -10.16 -51.56 -36.00
N GLY A 59 -9.11 -52.37 -35.98
CA GLY A 59 -9.21 -53.79 -36.33
C GLY A 59 -9.74 -53.96 -37.75
N ASN A 60 -10.88 -54.63 -37.90
CA ASN A 60 -11.55 -54.84 -39.20
C ASN A 60 -12.53 -53.72 -39.59
N HIS A 61 -12.68 -52.67 -38.77
CA HIS A 61 -13.59 -51.57 -39.03
C HIS A 61 -12.87 -50.37 -39.66
N ARG A 62 -13.33 -49.93 -40.83
CA ARG A 62 -12.79 -48.76 -41.55
C ARG A 62 -13.68 -47.54 -41.30
N ILE A 63 -13.09 -46.51 -40.74
CA ILE A 63 -13.71 -45.21 -40.47
C ILE A 63 -13.47 -44.30 -41.68
N SER A 64 -14.46 -43.46 -42.02
CA SER A 64 -14.31 -42.45 -43.08
C SER A 64 -13.18 -41.48 -42.74
N SER A 65 -12.32 -41.18 -43.71
CA SER A 65 -11.18 -40.25 -43.54
C SER A 65 -11.60 -38.88 -43.01
N SER A 66 -12.79 -38.40 -43.38
CA SER A 66 -13.36 -37.12 -42.93
C SER A 66 -13.68 -37.07 -41.43
N LEU A 67 -13.81 -38.22 -40.76
CA LEU A 67 -14.15 -38.31 -39.34
C LEU A 67 -12.93 -38.61 -38.45
N CYS A 68 -11.88 -39.20 -39.01
CA CYS A 68 -10.70 -39.68 -38.26
C CYS A 68 -9.43 -38.86 -38.51
N ASP A 69 -9.40 -37.98 -39.52
CA ASP A 69 -8.25 -37.11 -39.75
C ASP A 69 -8.38 -35.82 -38.92
N PRO A 70 -7.51 -35.60 -37.90
CA PRO A 70 -7.55 -34.38 -37.09
C PRO A 70 -7.19 -33.11 -37.87
N LYS A 71 -6.70 -33.23 -39.12
CA LYS A 71 -6.44 -32.08 -40.01
C LYS A 71 -7.68 -31.65 -40.79
N ASP A 72 -8.71 -32.48 -40.85
CA ASP A 72 -9.96 -32.14 -41.54
C ASP A 72 -10.76 -31.14 -40.69
N PRO A 73 -11.16 -29.97 -41.25
CA PRO A 73 -11.98 -28.99 -40.53
C PRO A 73 -13.27 -29.61 -39.96
N PHE A 74 -13.85 -30.59 -40.65
CA PHE A 74 -15.07 -31.25 -40.21
C PHE A 74 -14.86 -32.06 -38.92
N SER A 75 -13.70 -32.71 -38.77
CA SER A 75 -13.34 -33.44 -37.56
C SER A 75 -13.10 -32.49 -36.37
N GLN A 76 -12.54 -31.30 -36.63
CA GLN A 76 -12.28 -30.29 -35.61
C GLN A 76 -13.55 -29.57 -35.11
N SER A 77 -14.58 -29.46 -35.95
CA SER A 77 -15.86 -28.82 -35.59
C SER A 77 -16.89 -29.79 -34.99
N MET A 78 -16.57 -31.07 -34.88
CA MET A 78 -17.56 -32.08 -34.49
C MET A 78 -17.78 -32.09 -32.97
N GLU A 79 -19.04 -31.93 -32.56
CA GLU A 79 -19.44 -32.02 -31.15
C GLU A 79 -19.14 -33.42 -30.58
N ILE A 80 -18.81 -33.46 -29.29
CA ILE A 80 -18.52 -34.70 -28.56
C ILE A 80 -19.72 -35.65 -28.58
N SER A 81 -20.92 -35.09 -28.48
CA SER A 81 -22.18 -35.83 -28.63
C SER A 81 -22.24 -36.64 -29.93
N ASN A 82 -21.74 -36.10 -31.05
CA ASN A 82 -21.73 -36.80 -32.34
C ASN A 82 -20.68 -37.93 -32.39
N LEU A 83 -19.53 -37.74 -31.73
CA LEU A 83 -18.52 -38.79 -31.57
C LEU A 83 -19.11 -39.99 -30.81
N TYR A 84 -19.84 -39.75 -29.74
CA TYR A 84 -20.51 -40.81 -28.98
C TYR A 84 -21.65 -41.49 -29.74
N ILE A 85 -22.41 -40.75 -30.54
CA ILE A 85 -23.47 -41.35 -31.38
C ILE A 85 -22.86 -42.36 -32.35
N TYR A 86 -21.76 -42.01 -33.01
CA TYR A 86 -21.06 -42.92 -33.92
C TYR A 86 -20.62 -44.21 -33.22
N ASP A 87 -19.96 -44.08 -32.06
CA ASP A 87 -19.47 -45.23 -31.31
C ASP A 87 -20.60 -46.07 -30.72
N THR A 88 -21.73 -45.45 -30.37
CA THR A 88 -22.93 -46.14 -29.90
C THR A 88 -23.55 -47.00 -31.00
N VAL A 89 -23.64 -46.49 -32.23
CA VAL A 89 -24.13 -47.26 -33.38
C VAL A 89 -23.20 -48.43 -33.66
N LEU A 90 -21.88 -48.21 -33.60
CA LEU A 90 -20.87 -49.26 -33.79
C LEU A 90 -20.98 -50.35 -32.72
N LEU A 91 -21.14 -49.96 -31.44
CA LEU A 91 -21.35 -50.88 -30.32
C LEU A 91 -22.60 -51.73 -30.50
N LEU A 92 -23.73 -51.10 -30.88
CA LEU A 92 -24.98 -51.81 -31.12
C LEU A 92 -24.85 -52.78 -32.28
N ALA A 93 -24.25 -52.36 -33.40
CA ALA A 93 -24.00 -53.23 -34.55
C ALA A 93 -23.14 -54.46 -34.18
N ASN A 94 -22.09 -54.26 -33.39
CA ASN A 94 -21.24 -55.35 -32.90
C ASN A 94 -22.01 -56.31 -31.97
N ALA A 95 -22.84 -55.77 -31.07
CA ALA A 95 -23.69 -56.57 -30.20
C ALA A 95 -24.71 -57.41 -30.98
N PHE A 96 -25.33 -56.85 -32.03
CA PHE A 96 -26.23 -57.59 -32.92
C PHE A 96 -25.47 -58.68 -33.68
N HIS A 97 -24.30 -58.36 -34.24
CA HIS A 97 -23.47 -59.31 -34.97
C HIS A 97 -23.10 -60.52 -34.10
N LYS A 98 -22.61 -60.27 -32.87
CA LYS A 98 -22.26 -61.31 -31.91
C LYS A 98 -23.45 -62.19 -31.51
N LYS A 99 -24.64 -61.61 -31.31
CA LYS A 99 -25.86 -62.38 -31.02
C LYS A 99 -26.31 -63.28 -32.17
N LEU A 100 -26.16 -62.81 -33.41
CA LEU A 100 -26.48 -63.56 -34.61
C LEU A 100 -25.50 -64.72 -34.80
N GLU A 101 -24.20 -64.46 -34.60
CA GLU A 101 -23.13 -65.48 -34.69
C GLU A 101 -23.30 -66.57 -33.61
N ASP A 102 -23.58 -66.17 -32.36
CA ASP A 102 -23.82 -67.09 -31.25
C ASP A 102 -25.13 -67.90 -31.38
N ARG A 103 -25.98 -67.61 -32.38
CA ARG A 103 -27.34 -68.15 -32.54
C ARG A 103 -28.23 -67.95 -31.30
N LYS A 104 -27.94 -66.95 -30.48
CA LYS A 104 -28.68 -66.58 -29.25
C LYS A 104 -29.62 -65.40 -29.46
N TRP A 105 -29.96 -65.10 -30.71
CA TRP A 105 -30.88 -64.03 -31.06
C TRP A 105 -32.33 -64.44 -30.75
N HIS A 106 -33.03 -63.60 -30.00
CA HIS A 106 -34.47 -63.73 -29.76
C HIS A 106 -35.20 -62.65 -30.54
N SER A 107 -36.20 -63.00 -31.33
CA SER A 107 -36.99 -62.02 -32.08
C SER A 107 -37.61 -60.96 -31.16
N MET A 108 -37.57 -59.70 -31.61
CA MET A 108 -38.20 -58.59 -30.91
C MET A 108 -39.72 -58.64 -31.13
N ALA A 109 -40.49 -58.52 -30.04
CA ALA A 109 -41.94 -58.39 -30.08
C ALA A 109 -42.33 -56.93 -29.79
N SER A 110 -43.38 -56.43 -30.44
CA SER A 110 -43.91 -55.09 -30.15
C SER A 110 -44.45 -55.03 -28.72
N LEU A 111 -43.96 -54.08 -27.92
CA LEU A 111 -44.39 -53.85 -26.54
C LEU A 111 -45.20 -52.56 -26.45
N THR A 112 -46.19 -52.51 -25.54
CA THR A 112 -47.03 -51.32 -25.29
C THR A 112 -46.83 -50.82 -23.86
N CYS A 113 -46.40 -49.57 -23.68
CA CYS A 113 -46.15 -48.98 -22.35
C CYS A 113 -47.43 -48.68 -21.55
N ILE A 114 -48.60 -48.70 -22.19
CA ILE A 114 -49.89 -48.30 -21.59
C ILE A 114 -50.50 -49.43 -20.73
N ARG A 115 -50.17 -50.69 -21.01
CA ARG A 115 -50.73 -51.85 -20.28
C ARG A 115 -49.87 -52.18 -19.07
N LYS A 116 -50.46 -52.12 -17.87
CA LYS A 116 -49.80 -52.43 -16.57
C LYS A 116 -49.13 -53.82 -16.48
N ASN A 117 -49.47 -54.77 -17.37
CA ASN A 117 -48.97 -56.14 -17.38
C ASN A 117 -48.14 -56.50 -18.63
N SER A 118 -47.51 -55.53 -19.31
CA SER A 118 -46.63 -55.84 -20.44
C SER A 118 -45.42 -56.68 -20.00
N LYS A 119 -45.26 -57.88 -20.54
CA LYS A 119 -44.08 -58.71 -20.27
C LYS A 119 -42.86 -58.11 -20.98
N PRO A 120 -41.70 -57.99 -20.31
CA PRO A 120 -40.49 -57.50 -20.96
C PRO A 120 -40.05 -58.45 -22.09
N TRP A 121 -39.32 -57.91 -23.07
CA TRP A 121 -38.72 -58.72 -24.12
C TRP A 121 -37.76 -59.74 -23.49
N GLN A 122 -38.01 -61.03 -23.73
CA GLN A 122 -37.24 -62.14 -23.15
C GLN A 122 -35.75 -62.07 -23.50
N GLY A 123 -35.43 -61.60 -24.71
CA GLY A 123 -34.06 -61.38 -25.17
C GLY A 123 -33.41 -60.10 -24.61
N GLY A 124 -34.16 -59.20 -23.98
CA GLY A 124 -33.70 -57.86 -23.61
C GLY A 124 -32.55 -57.87 -22.60
N ARG A 125 -32.63 -58.68 -21.55
CA ARG A 125 -31.55 -58.80 -20.55
C ARG A 125 -30.29 -59.39 -21.17
N SER A 126 -30.44 -60.45 -21.96
CA SER A 126 -29.31 -61.10 -22.63
C SER A 126 -28.65 -60.17 -23.66
N MET A 127 -29.42 -59.34 -24.36
CA MET A 127 -28.91 -58.32 -25.27
C MET A 127 -28.16 -57.23 -24.51
N LEU A 128 -28.74 -56.72 -23.42
CA LEU A 128 -28.09 -55.71 -22.56
C LEU A 128 -26.76 -56.20 -22.00
N GLU A 129 -26.67 -57.45 -21.54
CA GLU A 129 -25.41 -58.06 -21.08
C GLU A 129 -24.37 -58.15 -22.20
N THR A 130 -24.81 -58.37 -23.43
CA THR A 130 -23.90 -58.43 -24.60
C THR A 130 -23.40 -57.05 -24.99
N ILE A 131 -24.25 -56.04 -24.89
CA ILE A 131 -23.87 -54.64 -25.10
C ILE A 131 -22.84 -54.22 -24.03
N LYS A 132 -23.09 -54.52 -22.75
CA LYS A 132 -22.18 -54.17 -21.65
C LYS A 132 -20.79 -54.84 -21.78
N LYS A 133 -20.74 -56.08 -22.27
CA LYS A 133 -19.49 -56.86 -22.46
C LYS A 133 -18.86 -56.70 -23.86
N GLY A 134 -19.50 -55.96 -24.75
CA GLY A 134 -19.22 -55.97 -26.20
C GLY A 134 -18.28 -54.88 -26.67
N GLY A 135 -17.39 -54.37 -25.81
CA GLY A 135 -16.60 -53.15 -26.01
C GLY A 135 -16.08 -52.95 -27.43
N VAL A 136 -16.07 -51.68 -27.88
CA VAL A 136 -15.69 -51.29 -29.24
C VAL A 136 -14.61 -50.23 -29.24
N ASN A 137 -13.77 -50.24 -30.28
CA ASN A 137 -12.79 -49.19 -30.50
C ASN A 137 -13.25 -48.29 -31.66
N GLY A 138 -13.68 -47.07 -31.32
CA GLY A 138 -14.31 -46.13 -32.24
C GLY A 138 -13.55 -44.80 -32.37
N LEU A 139 -14.31 -43.71 -32.51
CA LEU A 139 -13.80 -42.34 -32.59
C LEU A 139 -13.39 -41.79 -31.22
N THR A 140 -14.07 -42.19 -30.15
CA THR A 140 -13.74 -41.80 -28.76
C THR A 140 -12.64 -42.66 -28.13
N GLY A 141 -12.12 -43.65 -28.86
CA GLY A 141 -11.19 -44.65 -28.36
C GLY A 141 -11.90 -45.94 -27.95
N GLU A 142 -11.43 -46.57 -26.87
CA GLU A 142 -12.01 -47.81 -26.35
C GLU A 142 -13.24 -47.53 -25.49
N LEU A 143 -14.43 -47.85 -26.01
CA LEU A 143 -15.70 -47.73 -25.33
C LEU A 143 -16.06 -49.06 -24.67
N GLU A 144 -16.04 -49.08 -23.35
CA GLU A 144 -16.47 -50.20 -22.52
C GLU A 144 -17.34 -49.72 -21.34
N PHE A 145 -18.03 -50.66 -20.69
CA PHE A 145 -18.85 -50.35 -19.52
C PHE A 145 -18.33 -51.10 -18.30
N ALA A 146 -17.99 -50.34 -17.26
CA ALA A 146 -17.72 -50.89 -15.94
C ALA A 146 -19.02 -51.44 -15.31
N GLU A 147 -18.90 -52.13 -14.16
CA GLU A 147 -20.06 -52.74 -13.48
C GLU A 147 -21.15 -51.72 -13.10
N ASN A 148 -20.75 -50.47 -12.82
CA ASN A 148 -21.64 -49.35 -12.55
C ASN A 148 -22.32 -48.76 -13.80
N GLY A 149 -21.99 -49.25 -15.00
CA GLY A 149 -22.50 -48.76 -16.27
C GLY A 149 -21.83 -47.48 -16.80
N GLY A 150 -20.75 -47.01 -16.19
CA GLY A 150 -19.94 -45.90 -16.69
C GLY A 150 -18.82 -46.34 -17.64
N ASN A 151 -18.32 -45.42 -18.46
CA ASN A 151 -17.14 -45.65 -19.29
C ASN A 151 -15.86 -45.32 -18.48
N PRO A 152 -14.97 -46.29 -18.22
CA PRO A 152 -13.72 -46.03 -17.49
C PRO A 152 -12.65 -45.32 -18.34
N ASN A 153 -12.77 -45.31 -19.66
CA ASN A 153 -11.74 -44.81 -20.59
C ASN A 153 -11.92 -43.33 -20.98
N VAL A 154 -12.47 -42.53 -20.07
CA VAL A 154 -12.62 -41.09 -20.27
C VAL A 154 -11.32 -40.38 -19.96
N HIS A 155 -10.91 -39.46 -20.84
CA HIS A 155 -9.69 -38.68 -20.69
C HIS A 155 -10.03 -37.20 -20.74
N PHE A 156 -9.50 -36.43 -19.80
CA PHE A 156 -9.60 -34.98 -19.77
C PHE A 156 -8.21 -34.38 -19.92
N GLU A 157 -8.14 -33.23 -20.57
CA GLU A 157 -6.94 -32.41 -20.56
C GLU A 157 -7.19 -31.10 -19.83
N ILE A 158 -6.15 -30.69 -19.10
CA ILE A 158 -6.13 -29.49 -18.30
C ILE A 158 -5.20 -28.51 -18.97
N LEU A 159 -5.76 -27.40 -19.41
CA LEU A 159 -5.09 -26.31 -20.09
C LEU A 159 -4.99 -25.12 -19.13
N GLY A 160 -3.84 -24.44 -19.15
CA GLY A 160 -3.61 -23.23 -18.37
C GLY A 160 -3.08 -22.11 -19.24
N THR A 161 -3.39 -20.88 -18.87
CA THR A 161 -2.80 -19.69 -19.50
C THR A 161 -1.32 -19.59 -19.19
N ASN A 162 -0.49 -19.38 -20.22
CA ASN A 162 0.93 -19.11 -20.11
C ASN A 162 1.20 -17.61 -20.28
N TYR A 163 1.88 -17.02 -19.31
CA TYR A 163 2.35 -15.63 -19.36
C TYR A 163 3.84 -15.68 -19.74
N GLY A 164 4.12 -15.89 -21.02
CA GLY A 164 5.48 -15.91 -21.58
C GLY A 164 5.89 -14.54 -22.14
N GLU A 165 7.20 -14.31 -22.22
CA GLU A 165 7.85 -13.05 -22.65
C GLU A 165 7.50 -12.60 -24.09
N ASP A 166 7.01 -13.51 -24.94
CA ASP A 166 6.67 -13.22 -26.33
C ASP A 166 5.16 -12.96 -26.50
N LEU A 167 4.76 -11.69 -26.39
CA LEU A 167 3.61 -11.01 -27.04
C LEU A 167 2.20 -11.67 -27.08
N GLY A 168 1.94 -12.83 -26.46
CA GLY A 168 0.65 -13.49 -26.53
C GLY A 168 0.32 -14.28 -25.28
N ARG A 169 -0.87 -14.03 -24.71
CA ARG A 169 -1.52 -14.93 -23.75
C ARG A 169 -1.65 -16.30 -24.44
N GLY A 170 -0.76 -17.23 -24.11
CA GLY A 170 -0.70 -18.56 -24.73
C GLY A 170 -1.47 -19.58 -23.91
N ILE A 171 -1.78 -20.72 -24.51
CA ILE A 171 -2.34 -21.88 -23.80
C ILE A 171 -1.26 -22.94 -23.68
N ARG A 172 -1.05 -23.47 -22.47
CA ARG A 172 -0.17 -24.61 -22.22
C ARG A 172 -0.97 -25.75 -21.61
N LYS A 173 -0.72 -26.97 -22.08
CA LYS A 173 -1.22 -28.18 -21.43
C LYS A 173 -0.49 -28.39 -20.11
N LEU A 174 -1.22 -28.37 -19.00
CA LEU A 174 -0.70 -28.57 -17.64
C LEU A 174 -0.68 -30.06 -17.26
N GLY A 175 -1.67 -30.81 -17.73
CA GLY A 175 -1.77 -32.25 -17.46
C GLY A 175 -2.93 -32.93 -18.18
N CYS A 176 -3.02 -34.24 -18.00
CA CYS A 176 -4.17 -35.06 -18.35
C CYS A 176 -4.77 -35.67 -17.08
N TRP A 177 -6.06 -35.98 -17.09
CA TRP A 177 -6.71 -36.72 -16.02
C TRP A 177 -7.53 -37.87 -16.58
N ASN A 178 -7.52 -39.02 -15.89
CA ASN A 178 -8.40 -40.15 -16.18
C ASN A 178 -8.91 -40.79 -14.86
N PRO A 179 -10.00 -41.59 -14.90
CA PRO A 179 -10.54 -42.23 -13.70
C PRO A 179 -9.59 -43.22 -13.00
N ILE A 180 -8.67 -43.83 -13.75
CA ILE A 180 -7.82 -44.94 -13.26
C ILE A 180 -6.52 -44.42 -12.64
N THR A 181 -5.81 -43.52 -13.32
CA THR A 181 -4.49 -43.01 -12.90
C THR A 181 -4.57 -41.64 -12.22
N GLY A 182 -5.72 -40.98 -12.27
CA GLY A 182 -5.91 -39.64 -11.72
C GLY A 182 -5.19 -38.58 -12.56
N LEU A 183 -4.70 -37.53 -11.90
CA LEU A 183 -3.99 -36.42 -12.54
C LEU A 183 -2.56 -36.83 -12.92
N ASN A 184 -2.27 -36.85 -14.21
CA ASN A 184 -0.95 -37.04 -14.79
C ASN A 184 -0.45 -35.72 -15.39
N GLY A 185 0.37 -34.99 -14.62
CA GLY A 185 0.93 -33.68 -15.00
C GLY A 185 1.34 -32.86 -13.78
N SER A 186 1.74 -31.61 -14.00
CA SER A 186 1.93 -30.64 -12.91
C SER A 186 1.10 -29.39 -13.18
N LEU A 187 0.30 -29.01 -12.19
CA LEU A 187 -0.43 -27.75 -12.19
C LEU A 187 0.44 -26.58 -11.70
N THR A 188 1.68 -26.85 -11.25
CA THR A 188 2.63 -25.83 -10.81
C THR A 188 3.48 -25.33 -11.98
N ASP A 189 3.74 -24.02 -12.03
CA ASP A 189 4.60 -23.44 -13.05
C ASP A 189 6.07 -23.58 -12.65
N ARG A 190 6.80 -24.47 -13.33
CA ARG A 190 8.18 -24.86 -13.01
C ARG A 190 9.19 -23.70 -12.95
N LYS A 191 8.88 -22.53 -13.53
CA LYS A 191 9.72 -21.32 -13.44
C LYS A 191 9.77 -20.74 -12.01
N LEU A 192 8.76 -21.00 -11.17
CA LEU A 192 8.73 -20.55 -9.76
C LEU A 192 9.51 -21.48 -8.80
N GLU A 193 9.70 -22.76 -9.16
CA GLU A 193 10.31 -23.77 -8.28
C GLU A 193 11.83 -23.61 -8.11
N ASN A 194 12.51 -22.91 -9.02
CA ASN A 194 13.96 -22.74 -8.99
C ASN A 194 14.45 -21.50 -8.23
N ASN A 195 13.63 -20.90 -7.34
CA ASN A 195 13.97 -19.67 -6.60
C ASN A 195 14.62 -18.63 -7.52
N MET A 196 14.03 -18.33 -8.68
CA MET A 196 14.52 -17.39 -9.72
C MET A 196 16.03 -17.41 -10.03
N ARG A 197 16.73 -18.52 -9.77
CA ARG A 197 18.17 -18.62 -9.97
C ARG A 197 18.52 -18.54 -11.45
N GLY A 198 19.34 -17.56 -11.80
CA GLY A 198 19.77 -17.31 -13.19
C GLY A 198 18.89 -16.31 -13.96
N VAL A 199 17.85 -15.76 -13.34
CA VAL A 199 17.09 -14.62 -13.89
C VAL A 199 17.85 -13.33 -13.62
N VAL A 200 17.96 -12.47 -14.63
CA VAL A 200 18.51 -11.11 -14.51
C VAL A 200 17.37 -10.12 -14.75
N LEU A 201 17.03 -9.32 -13.75
CA LEU A 201 15.93 -8.34 -13.81
C LEU A 201 16.46 -6.92 -14.01
N ARG A 202 15.83 -6.16 -14.89
CA ARG A 202 16.13 -4.74 -15.07
C ARG A 202 15.31 -3.93 -14.07
N VAL A 203 16.01 -3.24 -13.18
CA VAL A 203 15.40 -2.47 -12.09
C VAL A 203 15.51 -0.99 -12.39
N VAL A 204 14.38 -0.30 -12.45
CA VAL A 204 14.33 1.15 -12.53
C VAL A 204 14.13 1.75 -11.13
N THR A 205 14.79 2.87 -10.87
CA THR A 205 14.69 3.58 -9.59
C THR A 205 14.66 5.09 -9.76
N VAL A 206 14.28 5.81 -8.70
CA VAL A 206 14.37 7.27 -8.57
C VAL A 206 15.21 7.56 -7.33
N LEU A 207 16.12 8.54 -7.44
CA LEU A 207 16.98 8.96 -6.34
C LEU A 207 16.14 9.76 -5.34
N GLU A 208 16.07 9.28 -4.10
CA GLU A 208 15.38 9.94 -3.00
C GLU A 208 16.00 9.46 -1.68
N GLU A 209 16.55 10.38 -0.90
CA GLU A 209 17.16 10.04 0.38
C GLU A 209 16.05 9.83 1.45
N PRO A 210 16.11 8.78 2.30
CA PRO A 210 17.17 7.77 2.46
C PRO A 210 16.96 6.45 1.70
N PHE A 211 15.98 6.40 0.80
CA PHE A 211 15.57 5.17 0.12
C PHE A 211 16.59 4.72 -0.92
N VAL A 212 17.05 5.65 -1.75
CA VAL A 212 18.00 5.41 -2.83
C VAL A 212 18.95 6.61 -2.97
N MET A 213 20.22 6.36 -2.68
CA MET A 213 21.30 7.33 -2.64
C MET A 213 22.46 6.82 -3.49
N VAL A 214 23.24 7.75 -4.05
CA VAL A 214 24.46 7.38 -4.77
C VAL A 214 25.57 7.16 -3.74
N SER A 215 26.15 5.96 -3.68
CA SER A 215 27.31 5.69 -2.84
C SER A 215 28.55 6.38 -3.40
N GLU A 216 29.35 6.99 -2.54
CA GLU A 216 30.62 7.60 -2.96
C GLU A 216 31.60 6.50 -3.40
N ASN A 217 31.95 6.52 -4.68
CA ASN A 217 32.84 5.52 -5.27
C ASN A 217 34.27 5.66 -4.73
N VAL A 218 34.70 4.70 -3.91
CA VAL A 218 36.11 4.46 -3.65
C VAL A 218 36.68 3.62 -4.80
N LEU A 219 37.39 4.28 -5.75
CA LEU A 219 38.20 3.68 -6.82
C LEU A 219 37.48 2.73 -7.82
N GLY A 220 37.07 3.27 -8.98
CA GLY A 220 36.97 2.52 -10.25
C GLY A 220 35.90 1.41 -10.38
N LYS A 221 35.05 1.20 -9.37
CA LYS A 221 33.88 0.30 -9.45
C LYS A 221 32.65 1.02 -10.01
N PRO A 222 31.70 0.31 -10.67
CA PRO A 222 30.45 0.92 -11.09
C PRO A 222 29.75 1.56 -9.89
N LYS A 223 29.09 2.72 -10.11
CA LYS A 223 28.34 3.45 -9.08
C LYS A 223 27.44 2.49 -8.34
N LYS A 224 27.70 2.26 -7.05
CA LYS A 224 26.79 1.51 -6.20
C LYS A 224 25.70 2.46 -5.69
N TYR A 225 24.45 2.05 -5.82
CA TYR A 225 23.36 2.69 -5.09
C TYR A 225 23.34 2.12 -3.66
N GLN A 226 22.91 2.92 -2.70
CA GLN A 226 22.76 2.52 -1.29
C GLN A 226 21.48 3.15 -0.73
N GLY A 227 20.92 2.59 0.33
CA GLY A 227 19.71 3.12 0.98
C GLY A 227 18.68 2.05 1.24
N PHE A 228 17.59 2.42 1.93
CA PHE A 228 16.62 1.45 2.45
C PHE A 228 15.99 0.58 1.36
N SER A 229 15.56 1.18 0.23
CA SER A 229 14.97 0.42 -0.88
C SER A 229 15.99 -0.49 -1.57
N ILE A 230 17.27 -0.10 -1.59
CA ILE A 230 18.34 -0.92 -2.16
C ILE A 230 18.64 -2.11 -1.25
N ASP A 231 18.64 -1.92 0.06
CA ASP A 231 18.83 -3.00 1.02
C ASP A 231 17.69 -4.03 0.96
N VAL A 232 16.44 -3.56 0.78
CA VAL A 232 15.28 -4.43 0.53
C VAL A 232 15.45 -5.21 -0.77
N LEU A 233 15.86 -4.55 -1.86
CA LEU A 233 16.13 -5.21 -3.15
C LEU A 233 17.21 -6.28 -3.03
N GLU A 234 18.30 -5.99 -2.34
CA GLU A 234 19.43 -6.92 -2.15
C GLU A 234 19.02 -8.12 -1.27
N ALA A 235 18.22 -7.89 -0.23
CA ALA A 235 17.66 -8.95 0.60
C ALA A 235 16.76 -9.87 -0.22
N LEU A 236 15.89 -9.31 -1.06
CA LEU A 236 15.03 -10.07 -1.98
C LEU A 236 15.88 -10.83 -3.01
N ALA A 237 16.89 -10.20 -3.60
CA ALA A 237 17.81 -10.83 -4.57
C ALA A 237 18.55 -12.02 -3.96
N THR A 238 19.02 -11.87 -2.72
CA THR A 238 19.71 -12.94 -1.99
C THR A 238 18.76 -14.10 -1.67
N TYR A 239 17.56 -13.78 -1.19
CA TYR A 239 16.57 -14.77 -0.77
C TYR A 239 15.97 -15.54 -1.95
N LEU A 240 15.61 -14.82 -3.02
CA LEU A 240 15.02 -15.34 -4.24
C LEU A 240 16.07 -15.63 -5.32
N GLY A 241 17.37 -15.57 -5.04
CA GLY A 241 18.45 -16.01 -5.94
C GLY A 241 18.55 -15.35 -7.33
N PHE A 242 17.87 -14.24 -7.58
CA PHE A 242 17.93 -13.51 -8.85
C PHE A 242 19.09 -12.50 -8.87
N LYS A 243 19.51 -12.11 -10.08
CA LYS A 243 20.44 -11.00 -10.28
C LYS A 243 19.69 -9.80 -10.84
N TYR A 244 20.22 -8.60 -10.67
CA TYR A 244 19.57 -7.41 -11.20
C TYR A 244 20.57 -6.39 -11.75
N GLU A 245 20.10 -5.59 -12.70
CA GLU A 245 20.79 -4.42 -13.22
C GLU A 245 19.93 -3.19 -12.93
N ILE A 246 20.46 -2.27 -12.12
CA ILE A 246 19.72 -1.10 -11.64
C ILE A 246 20.14 0.17 -12.38
N TYR A 247 19.16 0.97 -12.79
CA TYR A 247 19.36 2.28 -13.41
C TYR A 247 18.31 3.29 -12.93
N VAL A 248 18.66 4.57 -13.01
CA VAL A 248 17.76 5.66 -12.61
C VAL A 248 16.86 6.03 -13.79
N ALA A 249 15.59 6.33 -13.51
CA ALA A 249 14.65 6.84 -14.49
C ALA A 249 15.23 8.08 -15.21
N PRO A 250 15.22 8.15 -16.57
CA PRO A 250 15.87 9.23 -17.31
C PRO A 250 15.37 10.65 -17.00
N ASP A 251 14.12 10.78 -16.60
CA ASP A 251 13.46 12.04 -16.27
C ASP A 251 13.44 12.32 -14.75
N HIS A 252 14.01 11.44 -13.93
CA HIS A 252 14.05 11.52 -12.47
C HIS A 252 12.66 11.65 -11.79
N LYS A 253 11.57 11.29 -12.48
CA LYS A 253 10.21 11.35 -11.94
C LYS A 253 9.71 9.96 -11.53
N TYR A 254 8.81 9.92 -10.55
CA TYR A 254 8.13 8.67 -10.16
C TYR A 254 7.14 8.18 -11.22
N GLY A 255 6.41 9.10 -11.84
CA GLY A 255 5.43 8.77 -12.86
C GLY A 255 4.05 9.36 -12.57
N SER A 256 3.56 10.13 -13.54
CA SER A 256 2.23 10.74 -13.59
C SER A 256 1.57 10.44 -14.94
N PRO A 257 0.24 10.35 -15.00
CA PRO A 257 -0.48 10.24 -16.26
C PRO A 257 -0.35 11.54 -17.06
N GLN A 258 -0.11 11.42 -18.35
CA GLN A 258 -0.01 12.53 -19.30
C GLN A 258 -1.33 12.70 -20.07
N ASP A 259 -1.55 13.87 -20.69
CA ASP A 259 -2.78 14.18 -21.42
C ASP A 259 -3.06 13.25 -22.61
N ASP A 260 -2.02 12.61 -23.17
CA ASP A 260 -2.11 11.63 -24.24
C ASP A 260 -2.44 10.21 -23.75
N GLY A 261 -2.63 10.02 -22.44
CA GLY A 261 -2.84 8.73 -21.78
C GLY A 261 -1.56 7.92 -21.57
N SER A 262 -0.39 8.46 -21.93
CA SER A 262 0.90 7.84 -21.63
C SER A 262 1.34 8.11 -20.19
N TRP A 263 2.35 7.36 -19.73
CA TRP A 263 2.94 7.54 -18.42
C TRP A 263 4.42 7.91 -18.56
N ASN A 264 4.86 8.88 -17.77
CA ASN A 264 6.27 9.25 -17.64
C ASN A 264 6.90 8.56 -16.42
N GLY A 265 8.17 8.87 -16.13
CA GLY A 265 8.84 8.44 -14.91
C GLY A 265 9.13 6.95 -14.85
N LEU A 266 9.40 6.52 -13.62
CA LEU A 266 9.57 5.11 -13.25
C LEU A 266 8.38 4.25 -13.69
N ILE A 267 7.14 4.73 -13.52
CA ILE A 267 5.94 4.02 -13.99
C ILE A 267 5.93 3.86 -15.52
N GLY A 268 6.30 4.91 -16.26
CA GLY A 268 6.41 4.87 -17.71
C GLY A 268 7.38 3.80 -18.19
N GLU A 269 8.56 3.69 -17.56
CA GLU A 269 9.56 2.67 -17.91
C GLU A 269 9.03 1.22 -17.73
N LEU A 270 8.15 0.98 -16.76
CA LEU A 270 7.46 -0.31 -16.58
C LEU A 270 6.36 -0.53 -17.62
N VAL A 271 5.54 0.50 -17.90
CA VAL A 271 4.47 0.43 -18.91
C VAL A 271 5.03 0.16 -20.31
N PHE A 272 6.16 0.80 -20.66
CA PHE A 272 6.87 0.58 -21.92
C PHE A 272 7.77 -0.67 -21.92
N LYS A 273 7.75 -1.48 -20.86
CA LYS A 273 8.53 -2.73 -20.71
C LYS A 273 10.05 -2.56 -20.86
N ARG A 274 10.56 -1.36 -20.54
CA ARG A 274 12.00 -1.06 -20.52
C ARG A 274 12.66 -1.52 -19.22
N ALA A 275 11.90 -1.53 -18.12
CA ALA A 275 12.26 -2.14 -16.86
C ALA A 275 11.30 -3.27 -16.49
N ASP A 276 11.77 -4.23 -15.70
CA ASP A 276 10.96 -5.36 -15.22
C ASP A 276 10.40 -5.09 -13.82
N ILE A 277 11.15 -4.36 -12.99
CA ILE A 277 10.81 -3.97 -11.62
C ILE A 277 11.13 -2.49 -11.40
N GLY A 278 10.28 -1.80 -10.65
CA GLY A 278 10.48 -0.45 -10.15
C GLY A 278 10.53 -0.43 -8.63
N ILE A 279 11.61 0.09 -8.07
CA ILE A 279 11.78 0.21 -6.61
C ILE A 279 12.38 1.57 -6.25
N SER A 280 11.73 2.27 -5.32
CA SER A 280 12.14 3.54 -4.70
C SER A 280 11.13 3.83 -3.57
N ALA A 281 11.02 5.08 -3.12
CA ALA A 281 9.94 5.59 -2.28
C ALA A 281 8.61 5.72 -3.06
N LEU A 282 8.21 4.65 -3.76
CA LEU A 282 7.07 4.66 -4.66
C LEU A 282 5.77 4.36 -3.91
N THR A 283 4.94 5.39 -3.72
CA THR A 283 3.61 5.24 -3.11
C THR A 283 2.65 4.50 -4.04
N ILE A 284 1.93 3.53 -3.48
CA ILE A 284 0.83 2.82 -4.15
C ILE A 284 -0.36 3.78 -4.27
N THR A 285 -0.84 4.01 -5.49
CA THR A 285 -1.99 4.89 -5.78
C THR A 285 -2.92 4.20 -6.79
N PRO A 286 -4.24 4.42 -6.73
CA PRO A 286 -5.19 3.78 -7.65
C PRO A 286 -4.84 3.97 -9.13
N ASP A 287 -4.44 5.18 -9.53
CA ASP A 287 -4.09 5.47 -10.94
C ASP A 287 -2.89 4.67 -11.43
N ARG A 288 -1.89 4.46 -10.56
CA ARG A 288 -0.70 3.66 -10.86
C ARG A 288 -1.01 2.17 -10.87
N GLU A 289 -1.83 1.70 -9.93
CA GLU A 289 -2.25 0.29 -9.82
C GLU A 289 -3.08 -0.17 -11.04
N ASN A 290 -3.72 0.77 -11.74
CA ASN A 290 -4.42 0.48 -13.00
C ASN A 290 -3.49 0.18 -14.18
N VAL A 291 -2.20 0.56 -14.12
CA VAL A 291 -1.25 0.43 -15.25
C VAL A 291 -0.02 -0.43 -14.95
N VAL A 292 0.29 -0.63 -13.67
CA VAL A 292 1.37 -1.50 -13.19
C VAL A 292 0.89 -2.29 -11.98
N ASP A 293 1.52 -3.43 -11.72
CA ASP A 293 1.15 -4.25 -10.57
C ASP A 293 2.06 -3.93 -9.39
N PHE A 294 1.48 -3.78 -8.20
CA PHE A 294 2.24 -3.59 -6.97
C PHE A 294 2.35 -4.88 -6.16
N THR A 295 3.42 -4.99 -5.39
CA THR A 295 3.51 -5.95 -4.29
C THR A 295 2.66 -5.52 -3.10
N THR A 296 2.55 -6.39 -2.10
CA THR A 296 2.20 -5.97 -0.75
C THR A 296 3.07 -4.81 -0.30
N ARG A 297 2.47 -3.85 0.44
CA ARG A 297 3.20 -2.70 0.95
C ARG A 297 4.26 -3.17 1.94
N TYR A 298 5.50 -2.69 1.79
CA TYR A 298 6.61 -3.06 2.67
C TYR A 298 6.87 -2.03 3.77
N MET A 299 6.33 -0.81 3.62
CA MET A 299 6.42 0.25 4.60
C MET A 299 5.20 1.17 4.47
N ASP A 300 4.69 1.64 5.60
CA ASP A 300 3.55 2.57 5.64
C ASP A 300 3.98 3.98 5.26
N TYR A 301 3.12 4.65 4.49
CA TYR A 301 3.33 5.99 3.98
C TYR A 301 2.42 6.98 4.69
N SER A 302 2.96 8.13 5.09
CA SER A 302 2.21 9.24 5.66
C SER A 302 2.73 10.58 5.15
N VAL A 303 1.87 11.60 5.18
CA VAL A 303 2.21 12.96 4.77
C VAL A 303 2.57 13.77 6.02
N GLY A 304 3.73 14.40 5.97
CA GLY A 304 4.25 15.29 7.00
C GLY A 304 4.51 16.69 6.47
N VAL A 305 4.89 17.57 7.39
CA VAL A 305 5.26 18.96 7.14
C VAL A 305 6.60 19.24 7.79
N LEU A 306 7.52 19.82 7.02
CA LEU A 306 8.80 20.31 7.52
C LEU A 306 8.70 21.81 7.75
N LEU A 307 9.05 22.24 8.96
CA LEU A 307 9.10 23.64 9.35
C LEU A 307 10.47 23.98 9.94
N ARG A 308 10.87 25.24 9.81
CA ARG A 308 12.03 25.77 10.52
C ARG A 308 11.66 26.05 11.97
N LYS A 309 12.53 25.61 12.87
CA LYS A 309 12.43 25.89 14.30
C LYS A 309 12.64 27.38 14.56
N ALA A 310 11.77 27.97 15.38
CA ALA A 310 11.89 29.37 15.76
C ALA A 310 13.23 29.63 16.48
N GLU A 311 13.90 30.72 16.11
CA GLU A 311 15.12 31.15 16.80
C GLU A 311 14.80 31.63 18.21
N LYS A 312 15.66 31.27 19.16
CA LYS A 312 15.53 31.71 20.55
C LYS A 312 15.81 33.21 20.63
N THR A 313 14.78 34.03 20.66
CA THR A 313 14.94 35.44 21.01
C THR A 313 15.08 35.54 22.52
N VAL A 314 16.22 36.05 22.99
CA VAL A 314 16.39 36.39 24.41
C VAL A 314 15.56 37.64 24.66
N ASP A 315 14.46 37.49 25.40
CA ASP A 315 13.65 38.64 25.78
C ASP A 315 14.42 39.49 26.80
N MET A 316 14.65 40.77 26.47
CA MET A 316 15.40 41.70 27.30
C MET A 316 14.72 41.92 28.67
N PHE A 317 13.41 41.65 28.76
CA PHE A 317 12.62 41.77 29.99
C PHE A 317 12.35 40.43 30.69
N ALA A 318 13.12 39.38 30.40
CA ALA A 318 12.98 38.07 31.04
C ALA A 318 13.00 38.11 32.58
N CYS A 319 13.63 39.12 33.19
CA CYS A 319 13.64 39.31 34.65
C CYS A 319 12.27 39.68 35.24
N LEU A 320 11.35 40.26 34.47
CA LEU A 320 10.01 40.64 34.93
C LEU A 320 8.97 39.54 34.72
N ALA A 321 9.26 38.59 33.82
CA ALA A 321 8.40 37.46 33.47
C ALA A 321 8.02 36.49 34.63
N PRO A 322 8.78 36.31 35.73
CA PRO A 322 8.43 35.36 36.78
C PRO A 322 7.13 35.65 37.52
N PHE A 323 6.62 36.88 37.45
CA PHE A 323 5.36 37.30 38.05
C PHE A 323 4.51 38.06 37.02
N ASP A 324 3.20 37.81 37.04
CA ASP A 324 2.26 38.57 36.22
C ASP A 324 2.25 40.05 36.60
N LEU A 325 1.95 40.92 35.63
CA LEU A 325 1.83 42.37 35.83
C LEU A 325 0.84 42.71 36.96
N SER A 326 -0.24 41.95 37.11
CA SER A 326 -1.20 42.09 38.20
C SER A 326 -0.58 41.85 39.58
N LEU A 327 0.30 40.85 39.71
CA LEU A 327 0.98 40.54 40.97
C LEU A 327 2.04 41.61 41.30
N TRP A 328 2.76 42.10 40.29
CA TRP A 328 3.67 43.24 40.45
C TRP A 328 2.94 44.49 40.96
N ALA A 329 1.76 44.79 40.42
CA ALA A 329 0.92 45.88 40.89
C ALA A 329 0.46 45.67 42.34
N CYS A 330 0.08 44.45 42.71
CA CYS A 330 -0.25 44.10 44.10
C CYS A 330 0.93 44.29 45.05
N ILE A 331 2.15 43.88 44.66
CA ILE A 331 3.37 44.07 45.47
C ILE A 331 3.66 45.56 45.65
N ALA A 332 3.59 46.36 44.58
CA ALA A 332 3.76 47.81 44.68
C ALA A 332 2.71 48.44 45.61
N GLY A 333 1.44 48.00 45.49
CA GLY A 333 0.35 48.43 46.36
C GLY A 333 0.56 48.06 47.83
N THR A 334 1.04 46.85 48.14
CA THR A 334 1.30 46.42 49.51
C THR A 334 2.48 47.15 50.14
N VAL A 335 3.55 47.44 49.38
CA VAL A 335 4.67 48.29 49.84
C VAL A 335 4.17 49.68 50.25
N LEU A 336 3.32 50.31 49.42
CA LEU A 336 2.74 51.62 49.73
C LEU A 336 1.80 51.57 50.94
N LEU A 337 0.96 50.54 51.03
CA LEU A 337 0.01 50.34 52.14
C LEU A 337 0.75 50.16 53.46
N VAL A 338 1.76 49.29 53.51
CA VAL A 338 2.53 49.01 54.73
C VAL A 338 3.38 50.23 55.11
N GLY A 339 3.94 50.96 54.15
CA GLY A 339 4.61 52.24 54.38
C GLY A 339 3.71 53.28 55.06
N LEU A 340 2.45 53.37 54.62
CA LEU A 340 1.45 54.26 55.22
C LEU A 340 1.03 53.78 56.61
N LEU A 341 0.83 52.48 56.82
CA LEU A 341 0.48 51.91 58.12
C LEU A 341 1.59 52.12 59.16
N VAL A 342 2.85 51.93 58.78
CA VAL A 342 4.01 52.19 59.65
C VAL A 342 4.10 53.68 59.99
N TYR A 343 3.87 54.57 59.02
CA TYR A 343 3.79 56.01 59.27
C TYR A 343 2.68 56.36 60.27
N LEU A 344 1.46 55.83 60.07
CA LEU A 344 0.32 56.08 60.95
C LEU A 344 0.56 55.56 62.37
N LEU A 345 1.11 54.36 62.51
CA LEU A 345 1.45 53.75 63.82
C LEU A 345 2.48 54.58 64.58
N ASN A 346 3.47 55.12 63.87
CA ASN A 346 4.49 55.99 64.46
C ASN A 346 3.96 57.39 64.80
N TRP A 347 3.01 57.90 64.01
CA TRP A 347 2.32 59.16 64.30
C TRP A 347 1.40 59.07 65.53
N LEU A 348 0.67 57.96 65.68
CA LEU A 348 -0.23 57.71 66.80
C LEU A 348 0.52 57.36 68.10
N ASN A 349 1.67 56.69 68.00
CA ASN A 349 2.50 56.30 69.15
C ASN A 349 3.95 56.76 68.94
N PRO A 350 4.25 58.07 69.11
CA PRO A 350 5.60 58.59 68.91
C PRO A 350 6.59 57.91 69.88
N PRO A 351 7.71 57.36 69.39
CA PRO A 351 8.70 56.70 70.23
C PRO A 351 9.32 57.72 71.20
N ARG A 352 9.40 57.36 72.49
CA ARG A 352 10.12 58.16 73.49
C ARG A 352 11.64 57.99 73.27
N LEU A 353 12.22 58.79 72.39
CA LEU A 353 13.67 58.80 72.15
C LEU A 353 14.37 59.70 73.18
N GLN A 354 15.48 59.22 73.75
CA GLN A 354 16.42 60.05 74.49
C GLN A 354 17.06 61.08 73.54
N MET A 355 17.21 62.31 74.01
CA MET A 355 17.81 63.45 73.30
C MET A 355 19.13 63.05 72.62
N GLY A 356 19.17 63.08 71.28
CA GLY A 356 20.44 62.97 70.54
C GLY A 356 20.36 62.55 69.07
N SER A 357 19.35 61.79 68.63
CA SER A 357 19.27 61.37 67.21
C SER A 357 17.99 61.90 66.55
N MET A 358 18.14 63.02 65.83
CA MET A 358 17.09 63.64 65.02
C MET A 358 16.94 62.88 63.70
N THR A 359 16.15 61.81 63.68
CA THR A 359 15.48 61.40 62.44
C THR A 359 13.99 61.60 62.62
N SER A 360 13.49 62.74 62.15
CA SER A 360 12.05 63.01 62.10
C SER A 360 11.36 61.93 61.27
N THR A 361 10.32 61.32 61.83
CA THR A 361 9.47 60.31 61.18
C THR A 361 8.64 60.98 60.07
N THR A 362 9.23 61.17 58.89
CA THR A 362 8.53 61.63 57.69
C THR A 362 7.94 60.43 56.94
N LEU A 363 6.84 60.65 56.21
CA LEU A 363 6.22 59.64 55.34
C LEU A 363 7.27 59.01 54.40
N TYR A 364 8.17 59.85 53.86
CA TYR A 364 9.28 59.44 53.01
C TYR A 364 10.21 58.43 53.71
N ASN A 365 10.63 58.71 54.95
CA ASN A 365 11.52 57.82 55.70
C ASN A 365 10.84 56.48 56.04
N SER A 366 9.52 56.48 56.33
CA SER A 366 8.76 55.24 56.57
C SER A 366 8.58 54.41 55.30
N MET A 367 8.23 55.04 54.17
CA MET A 367 8.10 54.34 52.88
C MET A 367 9.44 53.82 52.37
N TRP A 368 10.51 54.64 52.46
CA TRP A 368 11.86 54.24 52.07
C TRP A 368 12.37 53.06 52.90
N PHE A 369 12.06 53.03 54.20
CA PHE A 369 12.41 51.91 55.06
C PHE A 369 11.64 50.63 54.72
N VAL A 370 10.33 50.71 54.45
CA VAL A 370 9.53 49.56 54.03
C VAL A 370 9.98 49.03 52.66
N TYR A 371 10.32 49.92 51.73
CA TYR A 371 10.92 49.56 50.44
C TYR A 371 12.32 48.95 50.60
N GLY A 372 13.20 49.57 51.39
CA GLY A 372 14.57 49.07 51.64
C GLY A 372 14.56 47.67 52.27
N SER A 373 13.69 47.45 53.25
CA SER A 373 13.50 46.12 53.86
C SER A 373 12.92 45.09 52.88
N PHE A 374 12.11 45.49 51.90
CA PHE A 374 11.64 44.62 50.82
C PHE A 374 12.76 44.24 49.85
N VAL A 375 13.69 45.14 49.54
CA VAL A 375 14.85 44.87 48.67
C VAL A 375 16.01 44.24 49.45
N GLN A 376 15.79 43.78 50.69
CA GLN A 376 16.80 43.23 51.61
C GLN A 376 17.97 44.19 51.90
N GLN A 377 17.78 45.49 51.67
CA GLN A 377 18.73 46.51 52.07
C GLN A 377 18.41 46.92 53.51
N GLY A 378 19.19 46.40 54.45
CA GLY A 378 19.06 46.71 55.86
C GLY A 378 19.27 48.20 56.13
N GLY A 379 18.37 48.80 56.93
CA GLY A 379 18.51 50.16 57.45
C GLY A 379 18.42 50.15 58.97
N GLU A 380 19.04 51.13 59.62
CA GLU A 380 18.93 51.29 61.07
C GLU A 380 17.48 51.61 61.45
N VAL A 381 16.94 50.87 62.43
CA VAL A 381 15.53 50.97 62.83
C VAL A 381 15.39 52.03 63.94
N PRO A 382 14.70 53.17 63.72
CA PRO A 382 14.46 54.14 64.79
C PRO A 382 13.24 53.78 65.67
N TYR A 383 12.55 52.66 65.40
CA TYR A 383 11.23 52.34 65.97
C TYR A 383 11.31 51.42 67.20
N THR A 384 10.87 51.92 68.36
CA THR A 384 11.02 51.25 69.67
C THR A 384 9.74 50.61 70.21
N THR A 385 8.58 50.75 69.55
CA THR A 385 7.29 50.24 70.04
C THR A 385 7.03 48.79 69.67
N LEU A 386 6.33 48.05 70.54
CA LEU A 386 6.00 46.62 70.32
C LEU A 386 5.14 46.40 69.06
N ALA A 387 4.17 47.29 68.81
CA ALA A 387 3.25 47.20 67.67
C ALA A 387 3.98 47.34 66.32
N THR A 388 4.90 48.31 66.18
CA THR A 388 5.67 48.50 64.95
C THR A 388 6.63 47.33 64.71
N ARG A 389 7.18 46.71 65.77
CA ARG A 389 8.02 45.51 65.66
C ARG A 389 7.25 44.29 65.16
N LEU A 390 6.03 44.05 65.65
CA LEU A 390 5.20 42.95 65.18
C LEU A 390 4.76 43.15 63.73
N MET A 391 4.39 44.38 63.35
CA MET A 391 4.06 44.73 61.96
C MET A 391 5.26 44.53 61.03
N MET A 392 6.45 44.99 61.41
CA MET A 392 7.68 44.78 60.64
C MET A 392 8.09 43.31 60.58
N GLY A 393 7.87 42.53 61.64
CA GLY A 393 8.09 41.09 61.62
C GLY A 393 7.19 40.37 60.61
N ALA A 394 5.92 40.74 60.52
CA ALA A 394 5.00 40.23 59.50
C ALA A 394 5.40 40.69 58.09
N TRP A 395 5.83 41.94 57.94
CA TRP A 395 6.35 42.47 56.67
C TRP A 395 7.61 41.75 56.20
N TRP A 396 8.56 41.48 57.09
CA TRP A 396 9.78 40.73 56.76
C TRP A 396 9.47 39.29 56.35
N LEU A 397 8.52 38.64 57.01
CA LEU A 397 8.06 37.31 56.60
C LEU A 397 7.44 37.35 55.19
N PHE A 398 6.59 38.34 54.92
CA PHE A 398 6.01 38.54 53.58
C PHE A 398 7.08 38.81 52.52
N ALA A 399 8.03 39.71 52.78
CA ALA A 399 9.13 40.02 51.87
C ALA A 399 10.01 38.78 51.60
N LEU A 400 10.33 37.98 52.63
CA LEU A 400 11.05 36.72 52.47
C LEU A 400 10.30 35.73 51.58
N ILE A 401 8.98 35.60 51.75
CA ILE A 401 8.14 34.71 50.93
C ILE A 401 8.15 35.16 49.47
N VAL A 402 7.95 36.46 49.22
CA VAL A 402 7.90 37.02 47.86
C VAL A 402 9.24 36.86 47.15
N ILE A 403 10.35 37.18 47.80
CA ILE A 403 11.68 37.06 47.20
C ILE A 403 12.03 35.59 46.96
N SER A 404 11.75 34.71 47.93
CA SER A 404 12.00 33.27 47.76
C SER A 404 11.18 32.71 46.59
N SER A 405 9.90 33.09 46.47
CA SER A 405 9.07 32.68 45.33
C SER A 405 9.54 33.27 44.01
N TYR A 406 9.98 34.53 43.98
CA TYR A 406 10.55 35.16 42.79
C TYR A 406 11.81 34.42 42.32
N THR A 407 12.74 34.15 43.25
CA THR A 407 13.99 33.44 42.93
C THR A 407 13.73 32.01 42.46
N ALA A 408 12.76 31.30 43.06
CA ALA A 408 12.36 29.96 42.63
C ALA A 408 11.74 29.97 41.22
N ASN A 409 10.82 30.90 40.95
CA ASN A 409 10.16 31.00 39.64
C ASN A 409 11.11 31.48 38.55
N LEU A 410 12.02 32.41 38.86
CA LEU A 410 13.06 32.86 37.93
C LEU A 410 14.01 31.70 37.59
N ALA A 411 14.44 30.91 38.58
CA ALA A 411 15.25 29.73 38.34
C ALA A 411 14.52 28.70 37.47
N ALA A 412 13.23 28.45 37.74
CA ALA A 412 12.39 27.59 36.91
C ALA A 412 12.22 28.13 35.47
N PHE A 413 12.04 29.45 35.32
CA PHE A 413 11.89 30.08 34.01
C PHE A 413 13.17 30.01 33.17
N LEU A 414 14.34 30.24 33.79
CA LEU A 414 15.63 30.16 33.10
C LEU A 414 16.03 28.73 32.73
N THR A 415 15.53 27.74 33.46
CA THR A 415 15.77 26.31 33.16
C THR A 415 14.82 25.77 32.11
N ILE A 416 13.56 26.25 32.08
CA ILE A 416 12.58 25.83 31.09
C ILE A 416 12.68 26.72 29.86
N THR A 417 13.49 26.28 28.89
CA THR A 417 13.42 26.82 27.53
C THR A 417 12.23 26.21 26.80
N ARG A 418 11.04 26.83 26.88
CA ARG A 418 9.91 26.44 26.02
C ARG A 418 10.17 26.95 24.61
N ILE A 419 10.44 26.03 23.70
CA ILE A 419 10.41 26.32 22.28
C ILE A 419 8.94 26.17 21.88
N GLU A 420 8.19 27.28 21.92
CA GLU A 420 6.81 27.27 21.48
C GLU A 420 6.77 27.21 19.95
N ASN A 421 6.62 26.00 19.43
CA ASN A 421 6.32 25.80 18.02
C ASN A 421 4.86 26.19 17.79
N SER A 422 4.61 27.16 16.90
CA SER A 422 3.27 27.69 16.62
C SER A 422 2.36 26.69 15.91
N ILE A 423 2.93 25.72 15.20
CA ILE A 423 2.21 24.70 14.42
C ILE A 423 2.55 23.32 14.97
N GLN A 424 1.53 22.60 15.46
CA GLN A 424 1.67 21.24 16.01
C GLN A 424 0.89 20.19 15.22
N SER A 425 -0.02 20.60 14.34
CA SER A 425 -0.81 19.70 13.51
C SER A 425 -0.96 20.23 12.08
N LEU A 426 -1.27 19.32 11.15
CA LEU A 426 -1.58 19.69 9.77
C LEU A 426 -2.83 20.60 9.69
N GLN A 427 -3.77 20.43 10.62
CA GLN A 427 -4.96 21.26 10.72
C GLN A 427 -4.66 22.69 11.16
N ASP A 428 -3.70 22.88 12.06
CA ASP A 428 -3.25 24.23 12.45
C ASP A 428 -2.60 24.95 11.28
N LEU A 429 -1.79 24.22 10.49
CA LEU A 429 -1.19 24.75 9.27
C LEU A 429 -2.25 25.17 8.23
N SER A 430 -3.33 24.39 8.07
CA SER A 430 -4.36 24.71 7.08
C SER A 430 -5.19 25.94 7.43
N ARG A 431 -5.39 26.21 8.73
CA ARG A 431 -6.18 27.33 9.25
C ARG A 431 -5.44 28.66 9.18
N GLN A 432 -4.12 28.63 9.33
CA GLN A 432 -3.29 29.83 9.26
C GLN A 432 -2.91 30.19 7.81
N THR A 433 -2.69 31.47 7.55
CA THR A 433 -2.30 31.99 6.21
C THR A 433 -0.97 32.73 6.21
N ASP A 434 -0.29 32.83 7.36
CA ASP A 434 0.92 33.64 7.54
C ASP A 434 2.15 32.95 6.93
N ILE A 435 2.21 31.62 7.06
CA ILE A 435 3.28 30.79 6.51
C ILE A 435 2.79 30.13 5.22
N PRO A 436 3.36 30.48 4.06
CA PRO A 436 3.05 29.80 2.81
C PRO A 436 3.54 28.35 2.86
N TYR A 437 2.77 27.45 2.26
CA TYR A 437 3.10 26.04 2.18
C TYR A 437 2.75 25.44 0.82
N GLY A 438 3.47 24.39 0.45
CA GLY A 438 3.39 23.75 -0.85
C GLY A 438 4.08 22.38 -0.86
N THR A 439 4.03 21.72 -2.00
CA THR A 439 4.58 20.37 -2.20
C THR A 439 5.33 20.27 -3.54
N VAL A 440 5.78 19.08 -3.93
CA VAL A 440 6.39 18.87 -5.26
C VAL A 440 5.29 18.68 -6.30
N LEU A 441 5.42 19.34 -7.46
CA LEU A 441 4.49 19.18 -8.59
C LEU A 441 4.52 17.75 -9.14
N ASP A 442 3.39 17.30 -9.71
CA ASP A 442 3.20 15.95 -10.29
C ASP A 442 3.52 14.79 -9.33
N SER A 443 3.45 15.04 -8.01
CA SER A 443 3.76 14.04 -6.98
C SER A 443 2.51 13.35 -6.44
N ALA A 444 2.72 12.21 -5.77
CA ALA A 444 1.64 11.51 -5.08
C ALA A 444 0.99 12.37 -3.97
N VAL A 445 1.77 13.22 -3.28
CA VAL A 445 1.28 14.16 -2.26
C VAL A 445 0.40 15.24 -2.90
N TYR A 446 0.86 15.83 -4.01
CA TYR A 446 0.10 16.85 -4.74
C TYR A 446 -1.26 16.32 -5.19
N GLU A 447 -1.27 15.13 -5.81
CA GLU A 447 -2.49 14.49 -6.27
C GLU A 447 -3.41 14.10 -5.10
N HIS A 448 -2.84 13.63 -3.99
CA HIS A 448 -3.60 13.29 -2.80
C HIS A 448 -4.37 14.50 -2.25
N VAL A 449 -3.71 15.65 -2.11
CA VAL A 449 -4.35 16.89 -1.63
C VAL A 449 -5.35 17.42 -2.66
N ARG A 450 -5.07 17.27 -3.97
CA ARG A 450 -5.98 17.65 -5.05
C ARG A 450 -7.29 16.86 -4.98
N VAL A 451 -7.22 15.53 -4.98
CA VAL A 451 -8.40 14.66 -4.97
C VAL A 451 -9.21 14.88 -3.70
N LYS A 452 -8.58 14.83 -2.52
CA LYS A 452 -9.28 15.06 -1.24
C LYS A 452 -9.84 16.49 -1.12
N GLY A 453 -9.15 17.49 -1.67
CA GLY A 453 -9.59 18.88 -1.64
C GLY A 453 -10.73 19.22 -2.62
N MET A 454 -10.84 18.49 -3.74
CA MET A 454 -11.88 18.69 -4.76
C MET A 454 -13.12 17.81 -4.58
N ASN A 455 -13.04 16.74 -3.79
CA ASN A 455 -14.14 15.80 -3.59
C ASN A 455 -15.36 16.46 -2.91
N PRO A 456 -16.55 16.50 -3.57
CA PRO A 456 -17.75 17.09 -2.98
C PRO A 456 -18.38 16.27 -1.84
N PHE A 457 -18.14 14.96 -1.83
CA PHE A 457 -18.77 13.99 -0.92
C PHE A 457 -17.98 13.80 0.40
N GLU A 458 -16.67 13.99 0.37
CA GLU A 458 -15.76 13.93 1.53
C GLU A 458 -15.13 15.32 1.74
N ARG A 459 -15.94 16.30 2.16
CA ARG A 459 -15.44 17.65 2.47
C ARG A 459 -14.68 17.66 3.79
N ASP A 460 -13.42 17.26 3.75
CA ASP A 460 -12.50 17.63 4.79
C ASP A 460 -12.11 19.11 4.61
N SER A 461 -12.56 19.93 5.56
CA SER A 461 -12.25 21.37 5.58
C SER A 461 -10.74 21.65 5.53
N MET A 462 -9.92 20.74 6.07
CA MET A 462 -8.46 20.86 6.06
C MET A 462 -7.89 20.77 4.64
N TYR A 463 -8.15 19.67 3.92
CA TYR A 463 -7.61 19.46 2.57
C TYR A 463 -8.13 20.49 1.56
N SER A 464 -9.37 20.95 1.70
CA SER A 464 -9.91 22.01 0.83
C SER A 464 -9.21 23.36 1.03
N GLN A 465 -8.85 23.73 2.26
CA GLN A 465 -8.06 24.92 2.57
C GLN A 465 -6.62 24.76 2.06
N MET A 466 -6.02 23.59 2.30
CA MET A 466 -4.68 23.28 1.80
C MET A 466 -4.59 23.38 0.29
N TRP A 467 -5.55 22.78 -0.42
CA TRP A 467 -5.60 22.82 -1.87
C TRP A 467 -5.70 24.24 -2.42
N ARG A 468 -6.45 25.14 -1.76
CA ARG A 468 -6.53 26.56 -2.17
C ARG A 468 -5.18 27.28 -2.09
N MET A 469 -4.37 26.96 -1.08
CA MET A 469 -3.04 27.55 -0.92
C MET A 469 -2.02 26.93 -1.89
N ILE A 470 -2.05 25.60 -2.05
CA ILE A 470 -1.18 24.85 -2.95
C ILE A 470 -1.44 25.20 -4.41
N ASN A 471 -2.72 25.34 -4.80
CA ASN A 471 -3.14 25.67 -6.16
C ASN A 471 -3.20 27.19 -6.41
N ARG A 472 -2.72 28.01 -5.48
CA ARG A 472 -2.64 29.46 -5.68
C ARG A 472 -1.72 29.76 -6.87
N SER A 473 -2.13 30.67 -7.75
CA SER A 473 -1.36 31.03 -8.95
C SER A 473 -1.05 29.81 -9.85
N ASN A 474 -2.03 28.91 -10.03
CA ASN A 474 -1.90 27.62 -10.74
C ASN A 474 -0.75 26.73 -10.22
N GLY A 475 -0.40 26.86 -8.94
CA GLY A 475 0.64 26.06 -8.31
C GLY A 475 2.08 26.48 -8.60
N SER A 476 2.30 27.56 -9.34
CA SER A 476 3.66 28.03 -9.73
C SER A 476 4.44 28.74 -8.61
N GLU A 477 3.74 29.30 -7.62
CA GLU A 477 4.34 30.19 -6.61
C GLU A 477 4.80 29.43 -5.35
N ASN A 478 3.96 28.51 -4.86
CA ASN A 478 4.21 27.80 -3.62
C ASN A 478 4.93 26.46 -3.83
N ASN A 479 4.65 25.73 -4.92
CA ASN A 479 5.20 24.39 -5.13
C ASN A 479 6.61 24.41 -5.70
N VAL A 480 7.27 23.25 -5.63
CA VAL A 480 8.64 23.03 -6.10
C VAL A 480 8.69 21.87 -7.11
N MET A 481 9.77 21.79 -7.89
CA MET A 481 9.96 20.70 -8.85
C MET A 481 10.65 19.46 -8.25
N GLU A 482 11.41 19.66 -7.17
CA GLU A 482 12.21 18.62 -6.52
C GLU A 482 12.14 18.77 -4.99
N SER A 483 12.26 17.67 -4.26
CA SER A 483 12.19 17.65 -2.78
C SER A 483 13.33 18.45 -2.14
N THR A 484 14.54 18.39 -2.70
CA THR A 484 15.72 19.15 -2.26
C THR A 484 15.51 20.66 -2.28
N ALA A 485 14.88 21.18 -3.33
CA ALA A 485 14.51 22.60 -3.45
C ALA A 485 13.47 23.01 -2.39
N GLY A 486 12.52 22.12 -2.08
CA GLY A 486 11.55 22.32 -1.01
C GLY A 486 12.22 22.47 0.36
N ILE A 487 13.16 21.60 0.69
CA ILE A 487 13.92 21.62 1.94
C ILE A 487 14.75 22.91 2.06
N GLN A 488 15.43 23.33 0.99
CA GLN A 488 16.20 24.58 0.99
C GLN A 488 15.31 25.82 1.20
N LYS A 489 14.11 25.82 0.62
CA LYS A 489 13.12 26.91 0.80
C LYS A 489 12.66 27.03 2.25
N VAL A 490 12.55 25.91 2.99
CA VAL A 490 12.28 25.91 4.45
C VAL A 490 13.49 26.42 5.24
N LYS A 491 14.71 26.05 4.85
CA LYS A 491 15.92 26.45 5.59
C LYS A 491 16.13 27.97 5.60
N TYR A 492 16.01 28.59 4.42
CA TYR A 492 16.33 30.00 4.23
C TYR A 492 15.12 30.94 4.20
N GLY A 493 13.91 30.40 4.05
CA GLY A 493 12.67 31.17 3.94
C GLY A 493 11.65 30.88 5.04
N ASN A 494 10.63 31.71 5.13
CA ASN A 494 9.45 31.44 5.95
C ASN A 494 8.46 30.61 5.12
N TYR A 495 8.68 29.30 5.06
CA TYR A 495 7.90 28.37 4.23
C TYR A 495 7.75 27.03 4.95
N ALA A 496 6.61 26.38 4.79
CA ALA A 496 6.38 25.03 5.29
C ALA A 496 6.25 24.04 4.12
N PHE A 497 7.04 22.98 4.14
CA PHE A 497 7.09 22.02 3.03
C PHE A 497 6.29 20.77 3.37
N VAL A 498 5.25 20.49 2.57
CA VAL A 498 4.38 19.31 2.74
C VAL A 498 4.92 18.20 1.85
N TRP A 499 5.40 17.12 2.47
CA TRP A 499 6.03 16.01 1.77
C TRP A 499 5.85 14.70 2.52
N ASP A 500 6.54 13.67 2.04
CA ASP A 500 6.64 12.37 2.66
C ASP A 500 7.25 12.45 4.06
N ALA A 501 6.52 11.98 5.07
CA ALA A 501 6.96 12.07 6.47
C ALA A 501 8.28 11.35 6.73
N ALA A 502 8.53 10.18 6.12
CA ALA A 502 9.76 9.42 6.34
C ALA A 502 10.99 10.16 5.80
N VAL A 503 10.85 10.81 4.64
CA VAL A 503 11.90 11.66 4.05
C VAL A 503 12.14 12.88 4.94
N LEU A 504 11.08 13.54 5.39
CA LEU A 504 11.20 14.74 6.22
C LEU A 504 11.81 14.46 7.59
N GLU A 505 11.47 13.34 8.22
CA GLU A 505 12.06 12.90 9.48
C GLU A 505 13.56 12.62 9.32
N TYR A 506 13.95 11.95 8.24
CA TYR A 506 15.37 11.72 7.92
C TYR A 506 16.14 13.04 7.77
N VAL A 507 15.57 14.01 7.05
CA VAL A 507 16.17 15.34 6.86
C VAL A 507 16.28 16.10 8.18
N ALA A 508 15.25 16.05 9.03
CA ALA A 508 15.27 16.74 10.32
C ALA A 508 16.29 16.13 11.30
N ILE A 509 16.49 14.81 11.27
CA ILE A 509 17.46 14.10 12.14
C ILE A 509 18.90 14.34 11.68
N ASN A 510 19.16 14.39 10.37
CA ASN A 510 20.51 14.54 9.82
C ASN A 510 20.95 15.99 9.61
N ASP A 511 20.08 16.97 9.86
CA ASP A 511 20.48 18.38 9.78
C ASP A 511 21.50 18.72 10.87
N ALA A 512 22.70 19.12 10.44
CA ALA A 512 23.80 19.45 11.35
C ALA A 512 23.46 20.61 12.32
N ASP A 513 22.56 21.51 11.90
CA ASP A 513 22.18 22.70 12.65
C ASP A 513 20.97 22.48 13.58
N CYS A 514 20.32 21.30 13.52
CA CYS A 514 19.05 21.01 14.21
C CYS A 514 17.99 22.12 14.01
N SER A 515 17.94 22.67 12.78
CA SER A 515 17.17 23.85 12.42
C SER A 515 15.71 23.55 12.06
N PHE A 516 15.37 22.27 11.88
CA PHE A 516 14.04 21.84 11.49
C PHE A 516 13.28 21.13 12.60
N TYR A 517 11.96 21.11 12.46
CA TYR A 517 11.09 20.15 13.15
C TYR A 517 10.01 19.67 12.19
N THR A 518 9.54 18.45 12.39
CA THR A 518 8.50 17.83 11.58
C THR A 518 7.17 17.82 12.33
N VAL A 519 6.09 17.94 11.57
CA VAL A 519 4.71 17.79 12.05
C VAL A 519 4.02 16.79 11.14
N GLY A 520 3.48 15.70 11.69
CA GLY A 520 2.85 14.64 10.92
C GLY A 520 1.44 14.35 11.39
N ASN A 521 0.60 13.82 10.50
CA ASN A 521 -0.64 13.17 10.90
C ASN A 521 -0.35 11.67 11.07
N THR A 522 -0.81 11.07 12.17
CA THR A 522 -0.44 9.70 12.58
C THR A 522 -1.17 8.59 11.83
N VAL A 523 -2.09 8.92 10.93
CA VAL A 523 -2.90 7.92 10.21
C VAL A 523 -2.30 7.64 8.83
N ALA A 524 -1.65 6.50 8.68
CA ALA A 524 -1.18 5.99 7.40
C ALA A 524 -2.34 5.39 6.59
N ASP A 525 -2.69 6.05 5.48
CA ASP A 525 -3.76 5.62 4.56
C ASP A 525 -3.20 4.81 3.36
N ARG A 526 -1.89 4.94 3.10
CA ARG A 526 -1.19 4.30 1.97
C ARG A 526 0.13 3.69 2.41
N GLY A 527 0.81 3.02 1.49
CA GLY A 527 2.14 2.46 1.73
C GLY A 527 3.01 2.49 0.47
N TYR A 528 4.29 2.23 0.67
CA TYR A 528 5.22 1.99 -0.44
C TYR A 528 5.14 0.54 -0.87
N GLY A 529 5.17 0.34 -2.18
CA GLY A 529 5.20 -0.99 -2.80
C GLY A 529 6.28 -1.06 -3.86
N ILE A 530 6.68 -2.28 -4.19
CA ILE A 530 7.51 -2.55 -5.36
C ILE A 530 6.57 -2.64 -6.56
N ALA A 531 6.84 -1.87 -7.61
CA ALA A 531 6.07 -1.91 -8.83
C ALA A 531 6.68 -2.93 -9.80
N LEU A 532 5.85 -3.70 -10.49
CA LEU A 532 6.23 -4.61 -11.55
C LEU A 532 5.43 -4.30 -12.82
N GLN A 533 5.93 -4.76 -13.96
CA GLN A 533 5.13 -4.72 -15.19
C GLN A 533 3.76 -5.37 -14.97
N HIS A 534 2.73 -4.81 -15.61
CA HIS A 534 1.38 -5.34 -15.53
C HIS A 534 1.31 -6.79 -16.05
N GLY A 535 0.75 -7.69 -15.24
CA GLY A 535 0.69 -9.13 -15.49
C GLY A 535 2.00 -9.89 -15.19
N SER A 536 2.94 -9.28 -14.46
CA SER A 536 4.24 -9.91 -14.17
C SER A 536 4.08 -11.21 -13.39
N PRO A 537 4.70 -12.32 -13.82
CA PRO A 537 4.65 -13.59 -13.09
C PRO A 537 5.37 -13.54 -11.74
N TYR A 538 6.16 -12.48 -11.48
CA TYR A 538 6.96 -12.33 -10.27
C TYR A 538 6.20 -11.65 -9.12
N ARG A 539 5.07 -10.96 -9.38
CA ARG A 539 4.33 -10.19 -8.37
C ARG A 539 4.00 -11.00 -7.12
N ASP A 540 3.45 -12.20 -7.31
CA ASP A 540 3.01 -13.06 -6.20
C ASP A 540 4.21 -13.55 -5.39
N VAL A 541 5.34 -13.82 -6.05
CA VAL A 541 6.58 -14.29 -5.40
C VAL A 541 7.18 -13.20 -4.52
N PHE A 542 7.23 -11.97 -5.02
CA PHE A 542 7.72 -10.81 -4.28
C PHE A 542 6.76 -10.39 -3.15
N SER A 543 5.46 -10.66 -3.27
CA SER A 543 4.48 -10.31 -2.23
C SER A 543 4.41 -11.29 -1.07
N GLN A 544 4.75 -12.57 -1.31
CA GLN A 544 4.65 -13.64 -0.30
C GLN A 544 5.89 -13.78 0.59
N ARG A 545 7.04 -13.36 0.09
CA ARG A 545 8.34 -13.46 0.78
C ARG A 545 8.72 -12.09 1.29
#